data_AF-A0A4S9U7R0-F1
#
_entry.id   AF-A0A4S9U7R0-F1
#
_cell.length_a   1.000
_cell.length_b   1.000
_cell.length_c   1.000
_cell.angle_alpha   90.00
_cell.angle_beta   90.00
_cell.angle_gamma   90.00
#
_symmetry.space_group_name_H-M   'P 1'
#
loop_
_entity.id
_entity.type
_entity.pdbx_description
1 polymer ?
#
loop_
_entity_poly.entity_id
_entity_poly.type
_entity_poly.pdbx_seq_one_letter_code
_entity_poly.pdbx_strand_id
1 'polypeptide(L)'
;MSETHPDVSEAPNGSSTQVKCEVKTWHLSQKEDGTPEKTSVEGFGHVEASTDDYALVVIRKLDKNHNLESTTLDVNSPFILNAFRDVVKSHPTIPSDFSTRVSIPIPSEMLFHHWDDLQNYTSDLKDDAAHQHLDLLLQFMEFDMGAARKNYLSQVRSGLVEFARLGVLFRPGDTVVTYVKSHPWLLKVEKTAYETNEKRGKYCEIQCSFSDYDGEKYGVSKHLFRIYQKEDFGSDHPSKILDLKVFPRECAPDDKDLESRLRERGELFLSITGILVRQYDGPAEYLKTPPLEFFHPDENEWPQLWMPFTETGRVIIDRKTFEQDHPSGIISKRSFESLDTALCPPYVLGYSCSRKNWCRYYVTNLREVPWKTNAFNELILPQSQLNLVRALVTSHNFPTDARDEEQQKGKGLVCLLHGPPGSGKTLTAECAAEITAKALIRASISELNKHDSPWFFEFELTKLLRLATTWKAIVLLDEADVFLEARRDDSHEATNRNALVAVFLRHLEYFSGIVFLTTNRIHVFDAAMKSRVHLALGYYEPDKEGRRRIWKQSLEKLQQEDSE
;
A
#
# COMPACT_ATOMS: atom_id res chain seq x y z
N MET A 1 -23.48 9.72 71.30
CA MET A 1 -23.00 10.22 70.00
C MET A 1 -22.96 9.01 69.07
N SER A 2 -24.06 8.33 68.73
CA SER A 2 -25.33 8.78 68.13
C SER A 2 -25.10 9.64 66.89
N GLU A 3 -24.76 9.00 65.78
CA GLU A 3 -25.08 9.52 64.46
C GLU A 3 -25.97 8.50 63.75
N THR A 4 -27.14 9.03 63.44
CA THR A 4 -28.36 8.44 62.95
C THR A 4 -28.31 8.28 61.44
N HIS A 5 -28.81 7.13 60.96
CA HIS A 5 -29.35 7.00 59.60
C HIS A 5 -30.37 8.12 59.31
N PRO A 6 -30.39 8.66 58.08
CA PRO A 6 -31.62 9.16 57.52
C PRO A 6 -32.09 8.27 56.36
N ASP A 7 -33.36 7.96 56.50
CA ASP A 7 -34.33 7.38 55.58
C ASP A 7 -34.13 7.63 54.08
N VAL A 8 -34.32 6.53 53.34
CA VAL A 8 -35.29 6.36 52.26
C VAL A 8 -36.07 7.63 51.89
N SER A 9 -35.66 8.28 50.80
CA SER A 9 -36.50 9.21 50.06
C SER A 9 -36.64 8.74 48.60
N GLU A 10 -37.87 8.27 48.32
CA GLU A 10 -38.60 8.40 47.06
C GLU A 10 -37.82 8.21 45.75
N ALA A 11 -37.92 7.00 45.22
CA ALA A 11 -37.79 6.78 43.78
C ALA A 11 -38.79 7.70 43.05
N PRO A 12 -38.35 8.50 42.06
CA PRO A 12 -39.30 9.14 41.17
C PRO A 12 -39.93 8.05 40.32
N ASN A 13 -41.22 7.80 40.55
CA ASN A 13 -42.12 7.15 39.61
C ASN A 13 -42.06 7.89 38.26
N GLY A 14 -41.12 7.49 37.42
CA GLY A 14 -41.08 7.82 35.99
C GLY A 14 -41.78 6.70 35.24
N SER A 15 -42.99 6.98 34.76
CA SER A 15 -43.82 6.08 33.96
C SER A 15 -43.01 5.35 32.89
N SER A 16 -42.90 4.02 33.00
CA SER A 16 -42.52 3.17 31.89
C SER A 16 -43.65 3.24 30.86
N THR A 17 -43.56 4.14 29.89
CA THR A 17 -44.40 4.10 28.69
C THR A 17 -44.07 2.79 27.99
N GLN A 18 -44.94 1.79 28.19
CA GLN A 18 -44.75 0.46 27.66
C GLN A 18 -44.91 0.54 26.14
N VAL A 19 -43.80 0.46 25.41
CA VAL A 19 -43.79 0.52 23.95
C VAL A 19 -44.66 -0.62 23.41
N LYS A 20 -45.68 -0.30 22.61
CA LYS A 20 -46.62 -1.27 22.05
C LYS A 20 -45.91 -2.16 21.04
N CYS A 21 -46.08 -3.48 21.14
CA CYS A 21 -45.51 -4.47 20.24
C CYS A 21 -46.25 -4.51 18.89
N GLU A 22 -46.19 -3.41 18.13
CA GLU A 22 -46.87 -3.25 16.85
C GLU A 22 -45.96 -2.52 15.83
N VAL A 23 -46.22 -2.75 14.54
CA VAL A 23 -45.60 -2.03 13.43
C VAL A 23 -46.55 -0.92 12.96
N LYS A 24 -46.06 0.32 12.81
CA LYS A 24 -46.83 1.42 12.20
C LYS A 24 -46.12 2.01 10.99
N THR A 25 -46.87 2.31 9.94
CA THR A 25 -46.35 2.92 8.71
C THR A 25 -46.81 4.37 8.57
N TRP A 26 -45.87 5.26 8.27
CA TRP A 26 -46.07 6.68 8.07
C TRP A 26 -45.52 7.13 6.72
N HIS A 27 -46.21 8.06 6.07
CA HIS A 27 -45.72 8.78 4.90
C HIS A 27 -45.31 10.20 5.30
N LEU A 28 -44.14 10.64 4.82
CA LEU A 28 -43.61 11.97 5.03
C LEU A 28 -43.50 12.67 3.68
N SER A 29 -44.36 13.66 3.43
CA SER A 29 -44.43 14.44 2.19
C SER A 29 -44.13 15.92 2.45
N GLN A 30 -43.82 16.69 1.41
CA GLN A 30 -43.76 18.15 1.50
C GLN A 30 -45.05 18.76 0.95
N LYS A 31 -45.66 19.69 1.68
CA LYS A 31 -46.75 20.53 1.19
C LYS A 31 -46.25 21.52 0.14
N GLU A 32 -47.16 22.10 -0.65
CA GLU A 32 -46.82 23.11 -1.68
C GLU A 32 -46.11 24.35 -1.11
N ASP A 33 -46.29 24.64 0.19
CA ASP A 33 -45.63 25.74 0.91
C ASP A 33 -44.24 25.37 1.48
N GLY A 34 -43.77 24.13 1.25
CA GLY A 34 -42.49 23.62 1.74
C GLY A 34 -42.53 23.06 3.17
N THR A 35 -43.68 23.04 3.85
CA THR A 35 -43.79 22.46 5.19
C THR A 35 -43.90 20.92 5.14
N PRO A 36 -43.23 20.18 6.06
CA PRO A 36 -43.33 18.73 6.12
C PRO A 36 -44.71 18.28 6.63
N GLU A 37 -45.32 17.32 5.94
CA GLU A 37 -46.58 16.68 6.31
C GLU A 37 -46.36 15.21 6.61
N LYS A 38 -46.89 14.73 7.73
CA LYS A 38 -46.81 13.34 8.16
C LYS A 38 -48.21 12.74 8.19
N THR A 39 -48.43 11.70 7.41
CA THR A 39 -49.73 11.01 7.29
C THR A 39 -49.59 9.53 7.64
N SER A 40 -50.53 8.97 8.40
CA SER A 40 -50.58 7.54 8.71
C SER A 40 -51.23 6.76 7.56
N VAL A 41 -50.78 5.53 7.30
CA VAL A 41 -51.25 4.71 6.16
C VAL A 41 -52.48 3.86 6.51
N GLU A 42 -52.80 3.69 7.80
CA GLU A 42 -54.01 2.98 8.26
C GLU A 42 -55.02 3.92 8.93
N GLY A 43 -56.20 4.05 8.29
CA GLY A 43 -57.52 4.22 8.90
C GLY A 43 -57.83 5.54 9.64
N PHE A 44 -58.92 6.21 9.21
CA PHE A 44 -59.52 7.41 9.85
C PHE A 44 -59.46 7.41 11.38
N GLY A 45 -58.72 8.36 11.94
CA GLY A 45 -58.56 8.58 13.38
C GLY A 45 -57.39 9.52 13.63
N HIS A 46 -57.46 10.35 14.67
CA HIS A 46 -56.48 11.41 14.94
C HIS A 46 -55.03 10.94 14.81
N VAL A 47 -54.23 11.74 14.10
CA VAL A 47 -52.77 11.62 14.05
C VAL A 47 -52.25 11.81 15.48
N GLU A 48 -52.09 10.72 16.24
CA GLU A 48 -51.33 10.75 17.48
C GLU A 48 -49.88 11.12 17.12
N ALA A 49 -49.37 12.17 17.74
CA ALA A 49 -48.10 12.81 17.36
C ALA A 49 -46.86 11.97 17.70
N SER A 50 -46.98 10.97 18.58
CA SER A 50 -45.85 10.21 19.08
C SER A 50 -45.59 8.94 18.26
N THR A 51 -44.43 8.86 17.63
CA THR A 51 -43.90 7.61 17.07
C THR A 51 -43.23 6.73 18.11
N ASP A 52 -42.98 7.26 19.30
CA ASP A 52 -42.17 6.59 20.33
C ASP A 52 -42.96 5.47 21.04
N ASP A 53 -44.28 5.41 20.83
CA ASP A 53 -45.17 4.47 21.49
C ASP A 53 -45.23 3.09 20.80
N TYR A 54 -44.60 2.92 19.63
CA TYR A 54 -44.66 1.70 18.83
C TYR A 54 -43.27 1.07 18.67
N ALA A 55 -43.20 -0.26 18.75
CA ALA A 55 -41.96 -1.02 18.72
C ALA A 55 -41.18 -0.81 17.42
N LEU A 56 -41.88 -0.81 16.29
CA LEU A 56 -41.34 -0.63 14.95
C LEU A 56 -42.15 0.42 14.19
N VAL A 57 -41.47 1.41 13.62
CA VAL A 57 -42.11 2.47 12.85
C VAL A 57 -41.45 2.59 11.49
N VAL A 58 -42.20 2.28 10.44
CA VAL A 58 -41.77 2.42 9.04
C VAL A 58 -42.11 3.83 8.57
N ILE A 59 -41.11 4.58 8.15
CA ILE A 59 -41.28 5.93 7.60
C ILE A 59 -40.90 5.90 6.13
N ARG A 60 -41.85 6.25 5.26
CA ARG A 60 -41.65 6.39 3.82
C ARG A 60 -41.62 7.87 3.48
N LYS A 61 -40.48 8.35 3.00
CA LYS A 61 -40.32 9.72 2.51
C LYS A 61 -40.75 9.77 1.05
N LEU A 62 -41.66 10.69 0.72
CA LEU A 62 -42.16 10.91 -0.63
C LEU A 62 -41.61 12.22 -1.18
N ASP A 63 -41.24 12.23 -2.46
CA ASP A 63 -40.84 13.43 -3.17
C ASP A 63 -42.06 14.34 -3.46
N LYS A 64 -41.82 15.51 -4.07
CA LYS A 64 -42.87 16.47 -4.46
C LYS A 64 -43.88 15.89 -5.47
N ASN A 65 -43.53 14.82 -6.16
CA ASN A 65 -44.36 14.13 -7.14
C ASN A 65 -45.06 12.89 -6.54
N HIS A 66 -45.01 12.72 -5.22
CA HIS A 66 -45.52 11.57 -4.48
C HIS A 66 -44.83 10.22 -4.82
N ASN A 67 -43.63 10.25 -5.40
CA ASN A 67 -42.82 9.04 -5.58
C ASN A 67 -42.05 8.74 -4.29
N LEU A 68 -41.82 7.44 -4.02
CA LEU A 68 -41.02 7.01 -2.88
C LEU A 68 -39.55 7.42 -3.05
N GLU A 69 -39.08 8.30 -2.18
CA GLU A 69 -37.69 8.78 -2.13
C GLU A 69 -36.82 7.86 -1.27
N SER A 70 -37.30 7.52 -0.07
CA SER A 70 -36.59 6.60 0.85
C SER A 70 -37.54 5.95 1.85
N THR A 71 -37.11 4.82 2.42
CA THR A 71 -37.81 4.16 3.53
C THR A 71 -36.84 3.94 4.68
N THR A 72 -37.26 4.26 5.90
CA THR A 72 -36.51 4.00 7.13
C THR A 72 -37.37 3.22 8.12
N LEU A 73 -36.73 2.37 8.91
CA LEU A 73 -37.32 1.65 10.03
C LEU A 73 -36.76 2.24 11.33
N ASP A 74 -37.60 2.91 12.09
CA ASP A 74 -37.28 3.34 13.44
C ASP A 74 -37.61 2.20 14.41
N VAL A 75 -36.63 1.81 15.21
CA VAL A 75 -36.74 0.76 16.22
C VAL A 75 -36.72 1.39 17.60
N ASN A 76 -37.85 1.34 18.29
CA ASN A 76 -38.02 1.92 19.63
C ASN A 76 -38.09 0.86 20.75
N SER A 77 -38.31 -0.42 20.40
CA SER A 77 -38.39 -1.48 21.41
C SER A 77 -37.06 -1.69 22.14
N PRO A 78 -37.02 -1.56 23.48
CA PRO A 78 -35.82 -1.84 24.27
C PRO A 78 -35.33 -3.27 24.12
N PHE A 79 -36.23 -4.24 23.92
CA PHE A 79 -35.88 -5.65 23.72
C PHE A 79 -35.12 -5.87 22.42
N ILE A 80 -35.59 -5.24 21.32
CA ILE A 80 -34.93 -5.32 20.02
C ILE A 80 -33.59 -4.58 20.06
N LEU A 81 -33.53 -3.41 20.69
CA LEU A 81 -32.29 -2.65 20.85
C LEU A 81 -31.24 -3.42 21.66
N ASN A 82 -31.65 -4.13 22.71
CA ASN A 82 -30.76 -5.02 23.46
C ASN A 82 -30.26 -6.18 22.59
N ALA A 83 -31.14 -6.81 21.80
CA ALA A 83 -30.71 -7.85 20.86
C ALA A 83 -29.71 -7.33 19.81
N PHE A 84 -29.91 -6.11 19.28
CA PHE A 84 -28.93 -5.47 18.39
C PHE A 84 -27.60 -5.21 19.10
N ARG A 85 -27.61 -4.79 20.36
CA ARG A 85 -26.37 -4.60 21.14
C ARG A 85 -25.58 -5.90 21.30
N ASP A 86 -26.26 -7.01 21.51
CA ASP A 86 -25.62 -8.31 21.75
C ASP A 86 -25.15 -8.98 20.45
N VAL A 87 -25.99 -8.93 19.41
CA VAL A 87 -25.76 -9.61 18.12
C VAL A 87 -24.96 -8.75 17.14
N VAL A 88 -25.38 -7.51 16.93
CA VAL A 88 -24.77 -6.60 15.93
C VAL A 88 -23.55 -5.92 16.53
N LYS A 89 -23.63 -5.50 17.81
CA LYS A 89 -22.63 -4.71 18.56
C LYS A 89 -22.39 -3.32 17.95
N SER A 90 -21.90 -3.26 16.72
CA SER A 90 -21.71 -2.03 15.95
C SER A 90 -21.78 -2.31 14.44
N HIS A 91 -22.29 -1.35 13.66
CA HIS A 91 -22.32 -1.44 12.19
C HIS A 91 -21.81 -0.12 11.57
N PRO A 92 -20.91 -0.15 10.58
CA PRO A 92 -20.27 1.07 10.05
C PRO A 92 -21.23 2.12 9.50
N THR A 93 -22.36 1.70 8.95
CA THR A 93 -23.37 2.58 8.34
C THR A 93 -24.45 3.06 9.32
N ILE A 94 -24.46 2.55 10.55
CA ILE A 94 -25.47 2.88 11.57
C ILE A 94 -24.71 3.36 12.82
N PRO A 95 -24.57 4.69 13.03
CA PRO A 95 -23.85 5.24 14.17
C PRO A 95 -24.71 5.16 15.44
N SER A 96 -24.86 3.95 15.99
CA SER A 96 -25.63 3.68 17.21
C SER A 96 -24.91 2.65 18.07
N ASP A 97 -24.96 2.86 19.39
CA ASP A 97 -24.63 1.88 20.42
C ASP A 97 -25.86 1.06 20.85
N PHE A 98 -26.99 1.28 20.17
CA PHE A 98 -28.31 0.73 20.46
C PHE A 98 -28.76 0.99 21.92
N SER A 99 -28.28 2.06 22.56
CA SER A 99 -28.76 2.49 23.88
C SER A 99 -30.10 3.22 23.81
N THR A 100 -30.36 3.84 22.67
CA THR A 100 -31.56 4.63 22.38
C THR A 100 -32.12 4.22 21.00
N ARG A 101 -33.28 4.78 20.64
CA ARG A 101 -33.94 4.49 19.35
C ARG A 101 -32.96 4.61 18.18
N VAL A 102 -33.10 3.71 17.20
CA VAL A 102 -32.25 3.70 16.01
C VAL A 102 -33.11 3.76 14.74
N SER A 103 -32.70 4.62 13.81
CA SER A 103 -33.32 4.72 12.48
C SER A 103 -32.45 3.98 11.46
N ILE A 104 -33.03 2.98 10.81
CA ILE A 104 -32.32 2.07 9.91
C ILE A 104 -32.86 2.25 8.48
N PRO A 105 -32.02 2.58 7.47
CA PRO A 105 -32.47 2.62 6.08
C PRO A 105 -32.92 1.24 5.59
N ILE A 106 -34.01 1.18 4.83
CA ILE A 106 -34.55 -0.04 4.22
C ILE A 106 -34.44 0.06 2.69
N PRO A 107 -33.91 -0.96 1.99
CA PRO A 107 -33.43 -2.24 2.52
C PRO A 107 -32.13 -2.08 3.34
N SER A 108 -32.01 -2.86 4.42
CA SER A 108 -30.89 -2.75 5.36
C SER A 108 -29.89 -3.89 5.22
N GLU A 109 -28.64 -3.56 4.86
CA GLU A 109 -27.53 -4.51 4.86
C GLU A 109 -27.29 -5.12 6.25
N MET A 110 -27.42 -4.31 7.31
CA MET A 110 -27.24 -4.77 8.69
C MET A 110 -28.24 -5.88 9.05
N LEU A 111 -29.52 -5.68 8.77
CA LEU A 111 -30.55 -6.69 9.05
C LEU A 111 -30.35 -7.95 8.19
N PHE A 112 -29.86 -7.79 6.96
CA PHE A 112 -29.49 -8.91 6.09
C PHE A 112 -28.33 -9.74 6.67
N HIS A 113 -27.26 -9.07 7.11
CA HIS A 113 -26.05 -9.72 7.64
C HIS A 113 -26.31 -10.49 8.94
N HIS A 114 -27.18 -9.97 9.80
CA HIS A 114 -27.44 -10.51 11.13
C HIS A 114 -28.75 -11.29 11.22
N TRP A 115 -29.38 -11.64 10.09
CA TRP A 115 -30.69 -12.28 10.09
C TRP A 115 -30.70 -13.60 10.85
N ASP A 116 -29.78 -14.51 10.51
CA ASP A 116 -29.70 -15.83 11.15
C ASP A 116 -29.29 -15.70 12.63
N ASP A 117 -28.38 -14.77 12.93
CA ASP A 117 -27.94 -14.48 14.29
C ASP A 117 -29.11 -14.00 15.16
N LEU A 118 -29.98 -13.12 14.63
CA LEU A 118 -31.18 -12.63 15.31
C LEU A 118 -32.24 -13.74 15.46
N GLN A 119 -32.40 -14.62 14.47
CA GLN A 119 -33.30 -15.78 14.60
C GLN A 119 -32.84 -16.75 15.70
N ASN A 120 -31.54 -17.06 15.73
CA ASN A 120 -30.97 -17.92 16.76
C ASN A 120 -31.10 -17.27 18.14
N TYR A 121 -30.76 -15.98 18.26
CA TYR A 121 -30.91 -15.23 19.50
C TYR A 121 -32.36 -15.24 20.01
N THR A 122 -33.34 -15.05 19.11
CA THR A 122 -34.77 -15.08 19.46
C THR A 122 -35.19 -16.45 19.99
N SER A 123 -34.73 -17.52 19.33
CA SER A 123 -35.05 -18.91 19.70
C SER A 123 -34.54 -19.30 21.09
N ASP A 124 -33.45 -18.67 21.55
CA ASP A 124 -32.84 -18.92 22.86
C ASP A 124 -33.43 -18.05 23.99
N LEU A 125 -34.30 -17.09 23.67
CA LEU A 125 -34.91 -16.21 24.66
C LEU A 125 -35.93 -16.95 25.53
N LYS A 126 -35.87 -16.70 26.83
CA LYS A 126 -36.84 -17.19 27.83
C LYS A 126 -37.89 -16.17 28.24
N ASP A 127 -37.67 -14.89 27.91
CA ASP A 127 -38.60 -13.81 28.22
C ASP A 127 -39.64 -13.70 27.11
N ASP A 128 -40.89 -14.02 27.44
CA ASP A 128 -42.02 -14.01 26.51
C ASP A 128 -42.24 -12.63 25.87
N ALA A 129 -42.02 -11.53 26.61
CA ALA A 129 -42.20 -10.19 26.07
C ALA A 129 -41.08 -9.86 25.08
N ALA A 130 -39.82 -10.17 25.42
CA ALA A 130 -38.70 -10.00 24.49
C ALA A 130 -38.91 -10.84 23.22
N HIS A 131 -39.34 -12.10 23.37
CA HIS A 131 -39.60 -13.01 22.26
C HIS A 131 -40.67 -12.45 21.31
N GLN A 132 -41.78 -11.91 21.83
CA GLN A 132 -42.83 -11.29 21.00
C GLN A 132 -42.33 -10.10 20.19
N HIS A 133 -41.52 -9.22 20.81
CA HIS A 133 -40.98 -8.05 20.11
C HIS A 133 -39.95 -8.44 19.03
N LEU A 134 -39.13 -9.46 19.26
CA LEU A 134 -38.19 -9.95 18.24
C LEU A 134 -38.91 -10.72 17.12
N ASP A 135 -39.93 -11.51 17.44
CA ASP A 135 -40.78 -12.16 16.44
C ASP A 135 -41.43 -11.14 15.52
N LEU A 136 -41.90 -10.01 16.07
CA LEU A 136 -42.44 -8.91 15.28
C LEU A 136 -41.40 -8.35 14.29
N LEU A 137 -40.15 -8.19 14.72
CA LEU A 137 -39.06 -7.77 13.83
C LEU A 137 -38.78 -8.81 12.74
N LEU A 138 -38.69 -10.09 13.10
CA LEU A 138 -38.41 -11.17 12.15
C LEU A 138 -39.55 -11.32 11.12
N GLN A 139 -40.80 -11.14 11.53
CA GLN A 139 -41.95 -11.10 10.63
C GLN A 139 -41.91 -9.90 9.69
N PHE A 140 -41.56 -8.72 10.22
CA PHE A 140 -41.34 -7.53 9.38
C PHE A 140 -40.23 -7.76 8.36
N MET A 141 -39.09 -8.31 8.80
CA MET A 141 -37.96 -8.63 7.93
C MET A 141 -38.36 -9.62 6.84
N GLU A 142 -39.03 -10.73 7.18
CA GLU A 142 -39.49 -11.74 6.21
C GLU A 142 -40.48 -11.14 5.20
N PHE A 143 -41.41 -10.29 5.65
CA PHE A 143 -42.37 -9.61 4.80
C PHE A 143 -41.70 -8.65 3.80
N ASP A 144 -40.75 -7.82 4.27
CA ASP A 144 -40.15 -6.76 3.46
C ASP A 144 -39.01 -7.30 2.56
N MET A 145 -38.16 -8.16 3.10
CA MET A 145 -36.89 -8.57 2.48
C MET A 145 -36.75 -10.09 2.27
N GLY A 146 -37.67 -10.93 2.75
CA GLY A 146 -37.54 -12.39 2.72
C GLY A 146 -37.41 -12.98 1.32
N ALA A 147 -38.21 -12.50 0.36
CA ALA A 147 -38.11 -12.94 -1.04
C ALA A 147 -36.76 -12.54 -1.67
N ALA A 148 -36.30 -11.31 -1.42
CA ALA A 148 -35.00 -10.83 -1.89
C ALA A 148 -33.84 -11.64 -1.28
N ARG A 149 -33.94 -12.01 0.00
CA ARG A 149 -32.98 -12.87 0.69
C ARG A 149 -32.89 -14.26 0.10
N LYS A 150 -34.03 -14.91 -0.15
CA LYS A 150 -34.08 -16.24 -0.78
C LYS A 150 -33.43 -16.23 -2.17
N ASN A 151 -33.73 -15.21 -2.98
CA ASN A 151 -33.13 -15.04 -4.30
C ASN A 151 -31.62 -14.82 -4.20
N TYR A 152 -31.18 -13.92 -3.31
CA TYR A 152 -29.76 -13.64 -3.08
C TYR A 152 -28.99 -14.90 -2.65
N LEU A 153 -29.47 -15.64 -1.66
CA LEU A 153 -28.83 -16.87 -1.19
C LEU A 153 -28.73 -17.92 -2.31
N SER A 154 -29.76 -18.03 -3.16
CA SER A 154 -29.72 -18.91 -4.33
C SER A 154 -28.68 -18.45 -5.36
N GLN A 155 -28.57 -17.15 -5.62
CA GLN A 155 -27.58 -16.59 -6.54
C GLN A 155 -26.15 -16.83 -6.05
N VAL A 156 -25.87 -16.53 -4.78
CA VAL A 156 -24.54 -16.74 -4.19
C VAL A 156 -24.15 -18.23 -4.23
N ARG A 157 -25.09 -19.15 -3.94
CA ARG A 157 -24.85 -20.60 -4.08
C ARG A 157 -24.50 -21.02 -5.51
N SER A 158 -25.01 -20.30 -6.51
CA SER A 158 -24.66 -20.50 -7.93
C SER A 158 -23.38 -19.75 -8.36
N GLY A 159 -22.72 -19.04 -7.44
CA GLY A 159 -21.50 -18.27 -7.71
C GLY A 159 -21.73 -16.92 -8.40
N LEU A 160 -22.96 -16.41 -8.36
CA LEU A 160 -23.36 -15.15 -9.00
C LEU A 160 -23.79 -14.10 -7.98
N VAL A 161 -23.64 -12.83 -8.33
CA VAL A 161 -24.11 -11.70 -7.53
C VAL A 161 -24.59 -10.57 -8.45
N GLU A 162 -25.57 -9.79 -7.99
CA GLU A 162 -26.02 -8.56 -8.64
C GLU A 162 -25.35 -7.33 -8.02
N PHE A 163 -25.15 -6.27 -8.81
CA PHE A 163 -24.50 -5.05 -8.34
C PHE A 163 -25.16 -4.47 -7.07
N ALA A 164 -26.49 -4.46 -7.00
CA ALA A 164 -27.25 -3.94 -5.86
C ALA A 164 -27.11 -4.78 -4.57
N ARG A 165 -26.47 -5.96 -4.65
CA ARG A 165 -26.27 -6.88 -3.52
C ARG A 165 -24.82 -6.96 -3.06
N LEU A 166 -23.92 -6.16 -3.62
CA LEU A 166 -22.51 -6.15 -3.20
C LEU A 166 -22.35 -5.79 -1.72
N GLY A 167 -23.10 -4.81 -1.23
CA GLY A 167 -23.10 -4.45 0.19
C GLY A 167 -23.57 -5.56 1.14
N VAL A 168 -24.38 -6.51 0.65
CA VAL A 168 -24.78 -7.72 1.40
C VAL A 168 -23.74 -8.84 1.25
N LEU A 169 -23.02 -8.89 0.13
CA LEU A 169 -21.95 -9.86 -0.13
C LEU A 169 -20.72 -9.58 0.74
N PHE A 170 -20.40 -8.30 0.98
CA PHE A 170 -19.24 -7.87 1.75
C PHE A 170 -19.64 -7.40 3.14
N ARG A 171 -19.83 -8.35 4.05
CA ARG A 171 -20.15 -8.05 5.45
C ARG A 171 -18.91 -7.46 6.17
N PRO A 172 -19.06 -6.35 6.92
CA PRO A 172 -17.99 -5.84 7.77
C PRO A 172 -17.45 -6.90 8.74
N GLY A 173 -16.12 -7.03 8.80
CA GLY A 173 -15.41 -8.04 9.58
C GLY A 173 -15.03 -9.31 8.80
N ASP A 174 -15.68 -9.57 7.67
CA ASP A 174 -15.39 -10.76 6.86
C ASP A 174 -14.02 -10.67 6.19
N THR A 175 -13.44 -11.84 5.98
CA THR A 175 -12.18 -11.96 5.25
C THR A 175 -12.47 -12.10 3.75
N VAL A 176 -11.81 -11.27 2.96
CA VAL A 176 -11.88 -11.28 1.50
C VAL A 176 -10.54 -11.63 0.90
N VAL A 177 -10.56 -12.12 -0.33
CA VAL A 177 -9.37 -12.46 -1.12
C VAL A 177 -9.30 -11.54 -2.32
N THR A 178 -8.11 -11.03 -2.60
CA THR A 178 -7.74 -10.45 -3.89
C THR A 178 -6.43 -11.09 -4.37
N TYR A 179 -6.07 -10.84 -5.62
CA TYR A 179 -4.84 -11.33 -6.20
C TYR A 179 -4.01 -10.18 -6.74
N VAL A 180 -2.80 -10.01 -6.22
CA VAL A 180 -1.80 -9.15 -6.84
C VAL A 180 -1.10 -9.99 -7.90
N LYS A 181 -1.58 -9.88 -9.14
CA LYS A 181 -1.25 -10.79 -10.24
C LYS A 181 -1.65 -12.23 -9.88
N SER A 182 -0.69 -13.09 -9.56
CA SER A 182 -0.91 -14.48 -9.15
C SER A 182 -0.72 -14.72 -7.66
N HIS A 183 -0.47 -13.67 -6.86
CA HIS A 183 -0.20 -13.79 -5.43
C HIS A 183 -1.45 -13.47 -4.62
N PRO A 184 -2.01 -14.43 -3.85
CA PRO A 184 -3.20 -14.19 -3.05
C PRO A 184 -2.90 -13.24 -1.89
N TRP A 185 -3.88 -12.40 -1.55
CA TRP A 185 -3.82 -11.45 -0.47
C TRP A 185 -5.17 -11.40 0.25
N LEU A 186 -5.14 -11.68 1.56
CA LEU A 186 -6.31 -11.57 2.42
C LEU A 186 -6.42 -10.16 2.98
N LEU A 187 -7.65 -9.65 3.05
CA LEU A 187 -7.97 -8.40 3.71
C LEU A 187 -9.24 -8.57 4.55
N LYS A 188 -9.47 -7.67 5.51
CA LYS A 188 -10.73 -7.60 6.25
C LYS A 188 -11.62 -6.50 5.73
N VAL A 189 -12.90 -6.78 5.53
CA VAL A 189 -13.87 -5.75 5.13
C VAL A 189 -14.12 -4.83 6.32
N GLU A 190 -13.99 -3.53 6.11
CA GLU A 190 -14.32 -2.52 7.12
C GLU A 190 -15.72 -1.96 6.87
N LYS A 191 -16.04 -1.61 5.62
CA LYS A 191 -17.34 -1.09 5.21
C LYS A 191 -17.50 -1.10 3.69
N THR A 192 -18.74 -0.97 3.26
CA THR A 192 -19.16 -0.77 1.87
C THR A 192 -19.87 0.58 1.72
N ALA A 193 -19.82 1.16 0.52
CA ALA A 193 -20.59 2.35 0.17
C ALA A 193 -20.97 2.33 -1.32
N TYR A 194 -22.17 2.78 -1.65
CA TYR A 194 -22.59 2.96 -3.05
C TYR A 194 -22.52 4.43 -3.41
N GLU A 195 -21.78 4.74 -4.47
CA GLU A 195 -21.49 6.10 -4.91
C GLU A 195 -21.68 6.22 -6.42
N THR A 196 -21.70 7.45 -6.93
CA THR A 196 -21.79 7.71 -8.38
C THR A 196 -20.66 8.61 -8.83
N ASN A 197 -19.95 8.19 -9.88
CA ASN A 197 -18.98 9.01 -10.59
C ASN A 197 -19.64 9.59 -11.85
N GLU A 198 -19.40 10.87 -12.14
CA GLU A 198 -20.03 11.57 -13.28
C GLU A 198 -19.77 10.91 -14.63
N LYS A 199 -18.57 10.35 -14.84
CA LYS A 199 -18.18 9.75 -16.13
C LYS A 199 -18.40 8.24 -16.16
N ARG A 200 -18.02 7.53 -15.09
CA ARG A 200 -18.03 6.06 -15.03
C ARG A 200 -19.34 5.47 -14.49
N GLY A 201 -20.20 6.30 -13.91
CA GLY A 201 -21.50 5.89 -13.36
C GLY A 201 -21.42 5.34 -11.94
N LYS A 202 -22.39 4.52 -11.56
CA LYS A 202 -22.52 3.96 -10.21
C LYS A 202 -21.40 2.96 -9.92
N TYR A 203 -20.88 3.00 -8.70
CA TYR A 203 -19.90 2.04 -8.21
C TYR A 203 -20.16 1.69 -6.74
N CYS A 204 -19.74 0.50 -6.36
CA CYS A 204 -19.66 0.07 -4.97
C CYS A 204 -18.20 0.15 -4.53
N GLU A 205 -17.96 0.92 -3.49
CA GLU A 205 -16.68 1.04 -2.82
C GLU A 205 -16.62 0.06 -1.65
N ILE A 206 -15.58 -0.78 -1.63
CA ILE A 206 -15.32 -1.75 -0.57
C ILE A 206 -14.03 -1.30 0.10
N GLN A 207 -14.16 -0.80 1.32
CA GLN A 207 -13.01 -0.43 2.14
C GLN A 207 -12.57 -1.65 2.94
N CYS A 208 -11.33 -2.06 2.73
CA CYS A 208 -10.71 -3.16 3.46
C CYS A 208 -9.54 -2.66 4.31
N SER A 209 -9.16 -3.45 5.31
CA SER A 209 -7.98 -3.25 6.13
C SER A 209 -7.02 -4.42 6.06
N PHE A 210 -5.74 -4.13 6.28
CA PHE A 210 -4.66 -5.12 6.22
C PHE A 210 -3.49 -4.74 7.14
N SER A 211 -2.71 -5.73 7.54
CA SER A 211 -1.52 -5.55 8.39
C SER A 211 -0.34 -5.05 7.56
N ASP A 212 0.29 -3.95 7.97
CA ASP A 212 1.37 -3.30 7.21
C ASP A 212 2.46 -2.71 8.12
N TYR A 213 3.58 -2.34 7.50
CA TYR A 213 4.70 -1.61 8.07
C TYR A 213 5.06 -0.43 7.14
N ASP A 214 5.07 0.80 7.65
CA ASP A 214 5.37 2.01 6.85
C ASP A 214 6.87 2.35 6.76
N GLY A 215 7.74 1.51 7.33
CA GLY A 215 9.16 1.80 7.47
C GLY A 215 9.55 2.41 8.82
N GLU A 216 8.57 2.74 9.67
CA GLU A 216 8.80 3.20 11.05
C GLU A 216 7.95 2.44 12.07
N LYS A 217 6.69 2.16 11.73
CA LYS A 217 5.67 1.65 12.64
C LYS A 217 4.90 0.52 11.99
N TYR A 218 4.55 -0.45 12.82
CA TYR A 218 3.58 -1.48 12.49
C TYR A 218 2.17 -0.96 12.71
N GLY A 219 1.24 -1.43 11.90
CA GLY A 219 -0.15 -1.10 12.09
C GLY A 219 -1.08 -1.69 11.05
N VAL A 220 -2.27 -1.09 11.00
CA VAL A 220 -3.31 -1.45 10.06
C VAL A 220 -3.43 -0.34 9.02
N SER A 221 -3.29 -0.71 7.76
CA SER A 221 -3.49 0.16 6.61
C SER A 221 -4.82 -0.18 5.93
N LYS A 222 -5.24 0.68 4.99
CA LYS A 222 -6.51 0.55 4.27
C LYS A 222 -6.26 0.32 2.79
N HIS A 223 -7.06 -0.54 2.19
CA HIS A 223 -7.11 -0.73 0.75
C HIS A 223 -8.54 -0.53 0.26
N LEU A 224 -8.68 0.11 -0.90
CA LEU A 224 -9.97 0.51 -1.43
C LEU A 224 -10.21 -0.18 -2.78
N PHE A 225 -11.31 -0.92 -2.89
CA PHE A 225 -11.74 -1.48 -4.16
C PHE A 225 -12.96 -0.71 -4.66
N ARG A 226 -12.95 -0.33 -5.94
CA ARG A 226 -14.11 0.24 -6.62
C ARG A 226 -14.58 -0.73 -7.69
N ILE A 227 -15.80 -1.23 -7.52
CA ILE A 227 -16.49 -2.11 -8.47
C ILE A 227 -17.54 -1.27 -9.19
N TYR A 228 -17.37 -1.05 -10.49
CA TYR A 228 -18.22 -0.19 -11.30
C TYR A 228 -19.33 -1.02 -11.96
N GLN A 229 -20.58 -0.59 -11.82
CA GLN A 229 -21.72 -1.30 -12.39
C GLN A 229 -21.57 -1.52 -13.91
N LYS A 230 -21.19 -0.47 -14.64
CA LYS A 230 -21.07 -0.52 -16.11
C LYS A 230 -19.91 -1.38 -16.61
N GLU A 231 -18.87 -1.55 -15.81
CA GLU A 231 -17.65 -2.26 -16.21
C GLU A 231 -17.67 -3.71 -15.77
N ASP A 232 -18.13 -3.95 -14.53
CA ASP A 232 -18.05 -5.24 -13.88
C ASP A 232 -19.36 -6.05 -14.00
N PHE A 233 -20.50 -5.46 -14.41
CA PHE A 233 -21.84 -6.11 -14.44
C PHE A 233 -22.58 -6.00 -15.79
N GLY A 234 -21.86 -5.92 -16.91
CA GLY A 234 -22.37 -5.77 -18.29
C GLY A 234 -23.90 -5.84 -18.48
N SER A 235 -24.55 -4.68 -18.68
CA SER A 235 -26.01 -4.54 -18.87
C SER A 235 -26.88 -4.94 -17.66
N ASP A 236 -26.40 -4.68 -16.43
CA ASP A 236 -27.10 -4.98 -15.16
C ASP A 236 -27.39 -6.47 -14.93
N HIS A 237 -26.65 -7.34 -15.62
CA HIS A 237 -26.73 -8.78 -15.40
C HIS A 237 -25.89 -9.20 -14.18
N PRO A 238 -26.27 -10.29 -13.50
CA PRO A 238 -25.45 -10.86 -12.44
C PRO A 238 -24.05 -11.24 -12.97
N SER A 239 -23.03 -10.95 -12.19
CA SER A 239 -21.64 -11.31 -12.47
C SER A 239 -21.19 -12.47 -11.61
N LYS A 240 -20.19 -13.21 -12.07
CA LYS A 240 -19.55 -14.24 -11.25
C LYS A 240 -18.78 -13.58 -10.11
N ILE A 241 -18.97 -14.08 -8.90
CA ILE A 241 -18.28 -13.57 -7.69
C ILE A 241 -16.76 -13.64 -7.86
N LEU A 242 -16.26 -14.71 -8.48
CA LEU A 242 -14.82 -14.92 -8.71
C LEU A 242 -14.21 -13.99 -9.78
N ASP A 243 -15.02 -13.36 -10.62
CA ASP A 243 -14.55 -12.41 -11.64
C ASP A 243 -14.41 -10.98 -11.06
N LEU A 244 -14.89 -10.75 -9.82
CA LEU A 244 -14.73 -9.48 -9.11
C LEU A 244 -13.26 -9.25 -8.70
N LYS A 245 -12.86 -7.98 -8.60
CA LYS A 245 -11.51 -7.56 -8.17
C LYS A 245 -11.15 -8.04 -6.76
N VAL A 246 -12.16 -8.26 -5.93
CA VAL A 246 -12.09 -8.78 -4.57
C VAL A 246 -13.36 -9.59 -4.32
N PHE A 247 -13.27 -10.68 -3.56
CA PHE A 247 -14.42 -11.52 -3.26
C PHE A 247 -14.29 -12.20 -1.87
N PRO A 248 -15.40 -12.60 -1.25
CA PRO A 248 -15.36 -13.28 0.06
C PRO A 248 -14.53 -14.56 0.04
N ARG A 249 -13.76 -14.79 1.11
CA ARG A 249 -12.91 -15.99 1.27
C ARG A 249 -13.69 -17.30 1.18
N GLU A 250 -14.94 -17.30 1.62
CA GLU A 250 -15.84 -18.45 1.55
C GLU A 250 -16.21 -18.84 0.12
N CYS A 251 -16.18 -17.88 -0.82
CA CYS A 251 -16.45 -18.13 -2.23
C CYS A 251 -15.19 -18.56 -3.00
N ALA A 252 -14.00 -18.40 -2.41
CA ALA A 252 -12.74 -18.77 -3.05
C ALA A 252 -12.62 -20.29 -3.23
N PRO A 253 -11.86 -20.77 -4.23
CA PRO A 253 -11.53 -22.19 -4.35
C PRO A 253 -10.97 -22.77 -3.04
N ASP A 254 -11.29 -24.03 -2.75
CA ASP A 254 -10.81 -24.69 -1.53
C ASP A 254 -9.29 -24.84 -1.57
N ASP A 255 -8.63 -24.16 -0.64
CA ASP A 255 -7.20 -24.20 -0.38
C ASP A 255 -7.02 -24.16 1.13
N LYS A 256 -6.87 -25.34 1.72
CA LYS A 256 -6.81 -25.53 3.17
C LYS A 256 -5.55 -24.95 3.80
N ASP A 257 -4.51 -24.77 3.00
CA ASP A 257 -3.20 -24.30 3.47
C ASP A 257 -3.00 -22.80 3.20
N LEU A 258 -3.96 -22.13 2.55
CA LEU A 258 -3.85 -20.73 2.16
C LEU A 258 -3.50 -19.84 3.36
N GLU A 259 -4.32 -19.84 4.42
CA GLU A 259 -4.08 -18.99 5.59
C GLU A 259 -2.73 -19.29 6.25
N SER A 260 -2.30 -20.56 6.32
CA SER A 260 -1.01 -20.93 6.89
C SER A 260 0.15 -20.34 6.08
N ARG A 261 0.14 -20.56 4.75
CA ARG A 261 1.18 -20.02 3.85
C ARG A 261 1.22 -18.49 3.87
N LEU A 262 0.06 -17.85 4.01
CA LEU A 262 -0.03 -16.40 4.09
C LEU A 262 0.49 -15.84 5.41
N ARG A 263 0.29 -16.55 6.53
CA ARG A 263 0.90 -16.19 7.82
C ARG A 263 2.42 -16.28 7.76
N GLU A 264 2.97 -17.37 7.24
CA GLU A 264 4.43 -17.53 7.08
C GLU A 264 5.03 -16.42 6.19
N ARG A 265 4.37 -16.10 5.07
CA ARG A 265 4.76 -14.96 4.23
C ARG A 265 4.67 -13.64 4.98
N GLY A 266 3.63 -13.45 5.79
CA GLY A 266 3.41 -12.25 6.58
C GLY A 266 4.45 -12.04 7.67
N GLU A 267 4.88 -13.11 8.33
CA GLU A 267 6.00 -13.08 9.27
C GLU A 267 7.29 -12.64 8.57
N LEU A 268 7.58 -13.19 7.39
CA LEU A 268 8.70 -12.75 6.58
C LEU A 268 8.55 -11.27 6.17
N PHE A 269 7.36 -10.84 5.74
CA PHE A 269 7.08 -9.44 5.40
C PHE A 269 7.37 -8.50 6.57
N LEU A 270 6.84 -8.78 7.76
CA LEU A 270 7.01 -7.91 8.92
C LEU A 270 8.43 -7.98 9.52
N SER A 271 9.20 -9.04 9.25
CA SER A 271 10.62 -9.13 9.62
C SER A 271 11.50 -8.17 8.81
N ILE A 272 11.05 -7.75 7.62
CA ILE A 272 11.78 -6.86 6.71
C ILE A 272 11.61 -5.42 7.20
N THR A 273 12.58 -4.97 8.01
CA THR A 273 12.59 -3.62 8.61
C THR A 273 13.82 -2.83 8.22
N GLY A 274 13.68 -1.50 8.21
CA GLY A 274 14.75 -0.59 7.83
C GLY A 274 15.16 -0.70 6.37
N ILE A 275 16.45 -0.45 6.09
CA ILE A 275 17.04 -0.51 4.75
C ILE A 275 17.81 -1.82 4.63
N LEU A 276 17.45 -2.66 3.66
CA LEU A 276 18.01 -3.98 3.48
C LEU A 276 18.41 -4.21 2.03
N VAL A 277 19.63 -4.73 1.81
CA VAL A 277 20.02 -5.26 0.49
C VAL A 277 19.61 -6.74 0.44
N ARG A 278 18.92 -7.13 -0.63
CA ARG A 278 18.47 -8.50 -0.87
C ARG A 278 18.85 -8.94 -2.26
N GLN A 279 19.09 -10.24 -2.41
CA GLN A 279 19.16 -10.88 -3.71
C GLN A 279 17.73 -11.17 -4.16
N TYR A 280 17.44 -10.89 -5.43
CA TYR A 280 16.14 -11.13 -6.04
C TYR A 280 16.30 -11.82 -7.39
N ASP A 281 15.39 -12.75 -7.65
CA ASP A 281 15.25 -13.42 -8.93
C ASP A 281 13.76 -13.75 -9.15
N GLY A 282 13.17 -13.15 -10.18
CA GLY A 282 11.80 -13.45 -10.59
C GLY A 282 10.98 -12.22 -11.01
N PRO A 283 9.64 -12.36 -11.06
CA PRO A 283 8.75 -11.29 -11.49
C PRO A 283 8.73 -10.16 -10.46
N ALA A 284 8.72 -8.92 -10.91
CA ALA A 284 8.59 -7.73 -10.09
C ALA A 284 7.74 -6.70 -10.84
N GLU A 285 7.35 -5.62 -10.17
CA GLU A 285 6.62 -4.52 -10.80
C GLU A 285 7.34 -3.21 -10.54
N TYR A 286 7.61 -2.39 -11.55
CA TYR A 286 8.22 -1.07 -11.34
C TYR A 286 7.16 0.02 -11.38
N LEU A 287 7.34 1.06 -10.57
CA LEU A 287 6.49 2.23 -10.58
C LEU A 287 6.82 3.07 -11.82
N LYS A 288 5.85 3.16 -12.73
CA LYS A 288 5.98 3.94 -13.96
C LYS A 288 5.53 5.37 -13.71
N THR A 289 6.46 6.32 -13.69
CA THR A 289 6.23 7.78 -13.65
C THR A 289 5.35 8.22 -14.84
N PRO A 290 4.40 9.15 -14.68
CA PRO A 290 3.55 9.55 -15.78
C PRO A 290 4.33 10.50 -16.68
N PRO A 291 3.87 10.69 -17.93
CA PRO A 291 4.28 11.85 -18.70
C PRO A 291 3.99 13.15 -17.92
N LEU A 292 4.85 14.17 -18.09
CA LEU A 292 4.65 15.48 -17.44
C LEU A 292 3.30 16.13 -17.77
N GLU A 293 2.73 15.79 -18.94
CA GLU A 293 1.46 16.31 -19.44
C GLU A 293 0.25 15.47 -19.00
N PHE A 294 0.45 14.41 -18.22
CA PHE A 294 -0.64 13.53 -17.80
C PHE A 294 -1.51 14.19 -16.74
N PHE A 295 -2.80 14.31 -17.04
CA PHE A 295 -3.83 14.74 -16.10
C PHE A 295 -4.92 13.66 -16.05
N HIS A 296 -5.17 13.09 -14.88
CA HIS A 296 -6.29 12.16 -14.72
C HIS A 296 -7.60 12.97 -14.68
N PRO A 297 -8.54 12.75 -15.61
CA PRO A 297 -9.69 13.63 -15.75
C PRO A 297 -10.74 13.46 -14.62
N ASP A 298 -10.60 12.43 -13.78
CA ASP A 298 -11.55 12.08 -12.71
C ASP A 298 -10.91 12.06 -11.31
N GLU A 299 -9.59 12.25 -11.20
CA GLU A 299 -8.88 12.21 -9.92
C GLU A 299 -7.90 13.40 -9.87
N ASN A 300 -7.93 14.18 -8.78
CA ASN A 300 -6.87 15.15 -8.47
C ASN A 300 -5.55 14.47 -8.04
N GLU A 301 -5.48 13.15 -8.20
CA GLU A 301 -4.37 12.29 -7.84
C GLU A 301 -4.03 11.41 -9.04
N TRP A 302 -2.76 11.03 -9.11
CA TRP A 302 -2.30 10.12 -10.13
C TRP A 302 -2.19 8.70 -9.55
N PRO A 303 -3.01 7.73 -10.01
CA PRO A 303 -2.91 6.38 -9.52
C PRO A 303 -1.55 5.79 -9.85
N GLN A 304 -0.87 5.27 -8.84
CA GLN A 304 0.44 4.63 -9.01
C GLN A 304 0.34 3.46 -9.99
N LEU A 305 0.95 3.59 -11.16
CA LEU A 305 0.93 2.56 -12.19
C LEU A 305 2.13 1.61 -12.04
N TRP A 306 1.83 0.35 -11.75
CA TRP A 306 2.82 -0.71 -11.56
C TRP A 306 2.92 -1.60 -12.81
N MET A 307 4.10 -1.62 -13.42
CA MET A 307 4.35 -2.32 -14.68
C MET A 307 5.19 -3.58 -14.45
N PRO A 308 4.77 -4.75 -14.94
CA PRO A 308 5.49 -6.00 -14.71
C PRO A 308 6.83 -6.04 -15.46
N PHE A 309 7.82 -6.67 -14.86
CA PHE A 309 9.10 -7.00 -15.47
C PHE A 309 9.77 -8.16 -14.70
N THR A 310 10.93 -8.63 -15.17
CA THR A 310 11.75 -9.60 -14.44
C THR A 310 12.97 -8.91 -13.89
N GLU A 311 13.21 -9.06 -12.59
CA GLU A 311 14.39 -8.54 -11.92
C GLU A 311 15.33 -9.70 -11.57
N THR A 312 16.62 -9.48 -11.78
CA THR A 312 17.68 -10.41 -11.43
C THR A 312 18.83 -9.63 -10.84
N GLY A 313 19.22 -9.93 -9.60
CA GLY A 313 20.35 -9.30 -8.96
C GLY A 313 20.01 -8.70 -7.60
N ARG A 314 20.73 -7.64 -7.24
CA ARG A 314 20.59 -6.98 -5.94
C ARG A 314 19.55 -5.88 -6.00
N VAL A 315 18.69 -5.88 -5.00
CA VAL A 315 17.65 -4.88 -4.78
C VAL A 315 17.80 -4.28 -3.39
N ILE A 316 17.38 -3.02 -3.23
CA ILE A 316 17.41 -2.32 -1.95
C ILE A 316 15.98 -2.19 -1.47
N ILE A 317 15.62 -2.84 -0.38
CA ILE A 317 14.30 -2.70 0.24
C ILE A 317 14.33 -1.52 1.18
N ASP A 318 13.41 -0.57 0.97
CA ASP A 318 13.29 0.63 1.79
C ASP A 318 11.88 1.21 1.66
N ARG A 319 11.04 0.85 2.63
CA ARG A 319 9.67 1.34 2.72
C ARG A 319 9.60 2.81 3.10
N LYS A 320 10.46 3.25 4.03
CA LYS A 320 10.43 4.59 4.63
C LYS A 320 10.74 5.65 3.58
N THR A 321 11.82 5.48 2.83
CA THR A 321 12.19 6.45 1.78
C THR A 321 11.18 6.43 0.64
N PHE A 322 10.60 5.27 0.31
CA PHE A 322 9.50 5.20 -0.67
C PHE A 322 8.32 6.07 -0.24
N GLU A 323 7.84 5.96 1.00
CA GLU A 323 6.72 6.75 1.53
C GLU A 323 7.01 8.25 1.56
N GLN A 324 8.26 8.63 1.84
CA GLN A 324 8.67 10.04 1.80
C GLN A 324 8.62 10.63 0.39
N ASP A 325 8.94 9.82 -0.62
CA ASP A 325 8.87 10.22 -2.03
C ASP A 325 7.46 10.05 -2.62
N HIS A 326 6.66 9.13 -2.07
CA HIS A 326 5.32 8.76 -2.55
C HIS A 326 4.37 8.54 -1.37
N PRO A 327 3.88 9.62 -0.73
CA PRO A 327 3.03 9.50 0.46
C PRO A 327 1.78 8.67 0.13
N SER A 328 1.66 7.48 0.72
CA SER A 328 0.53 6.59 0.51
C SER A 328 -0.22 6.30 1.81
N GLY A 329 -1.14 7.21 2.15
CA GLY A 329 -2.08 7.04 3.26
C GLY A 329 -1.45 7.02 4.67
N ILE A 330 -2.28 6.86 5.70
CA ILE A 330 -1.86 6.83 7.10
C ILE A 330 -2.04 5.41 7.65
N ILE A 331 -0.98 4.83 8.24
CA ILE A 331 -1.08 3.60 9.02
C ILE A 331 -1.67 3.90 10.40
N SER A 332 -2.72 3.18 10.78
CA SER A 332 -3.24 3.18 12.14
C SER A 332 -2.35 2.32 13.03
N LYS A 333 -1.59 2.96 13.94
CA LYS A 333 -0.60 2.28 14.78
C LYS A 333 -1.23 1.17 15.63
N ARG A 334 -0.63 -0.02 15.57
CA ARG A 334 -0.96 -1.18 16.42
C ARG A 334 0.34 -1.81 16.94
N SER A 335 0.25 -2.68 17.95
CA SER A 335 1.41 -3.49 18.35
C SER A 335 1.61 -4.63 17.37
N PHE A 336 2.84 -5.09 17.20
CA PHE A 336 3.19 -6.16 16.27
C PHE A 336 2.39 -7.44 16.58
N GLU A 337 2.24 -7.80 17.85
CA GLU A 337 1.55 -9.02 18.31
C GLU A 337 0.05 -8.99 18.06
N SER A 338 -0.52 -7.80 17.85
CA SER A 338 -1.94 -7.63 17.55
C SER A 338 -2.27 -7.71 16.07
N LEU A 339 -1.25 -7.78 15.19
CA LEU A 339 -1.45 -7.85 13.76
C LEU A 339 -1.68 -9.28 13.30
N ASP A 340 -2.63 -9.44 12.38
CA ASP A 340 -2.83 -10.70 11.68
C ASP A 340 -1.85 -10.78 10.50
N THR A 341 -0.85 -11.64 10.60
CA THR A 341 0.19 -11.80 9.57
C THR A 341 -0.38 -12.33 8.25
N ALA A 342 -1.51 -13.05 8.27
CA ALA A 342 -2.16 -13.54 7.05
C ALA A 342 -2.62 -12.40 6.13
N LEU A 343 -2.85 -11.21 6.71
CA LEU A 343 -3.34 -10.04 5.98
C LEU A 343 -2.21 -9.21 5.36
N CYS A 344 -0.94 -9.56 5.57
CA CYS A 344 0.17 -8.80 5.01
C CYS A 344 0.21 -8.89 3.48
N PRO A 345 0.60 -7.79 2.79
CA PRO A 345 0.68 -7.75 1.35
C PRO A 345 1.70 -8.77 0.82
N PRO A 346 1.53 -9.26 -0.43
CA PRO A 346 2.44 -10.24 -1.02
C PRO A 346 3.78 -9.66 -1.46
N TYR A 347 3.94 -8.33 -1.42
CA TYR A 347 5.12 -7.62 -1.89
C TYR A 347 5.64 -6.63 -0.85
N VAL A 348 6.93 -6.30 -0.96
CA VAL A 348 7.57 -5.15 -0.31
C VAL A 348 7.97 -4.12 -1.34
N LEU A 349 8.25 -2.90 -0.89
CA LEU A 349 8.68 -1.80 -1.74
C LEU A 349 10.18 -1.59 -1.62
N GLY A 350 10.84 -1.48 -2.77
CA GLY A 350 12.27 -1.30 -2.84
C GLY A 350 12.70 -0.68 -4.16
N TYR A 351 14.00 -0.50 -4.32
CA TYR A 351 14.62 0.10 -5.48
C TYR A 351 15.43 -0.91 -6.26
N SER A 352 15.29 -0.89 -7.58
CA SER A 352 16.10 -1.69 -8.49
C SER A 352 17.43 -0.99 -8.75
N CYS A 353 18.55 -1.62 -8.38
CA CYS A 353 19.88 -1.09 -8.67
C CYS A 353 20.21 -1.09 -10.17
N SER A 354 19.59 -1.99 -10.94
CA SER A 354 19.78 -2.12 -12.39
C SER A 354 18.95 -1.09 -13.15
N ARG A 355 17.64 -1.02 -12.85
CA ARG A 355 16.68 -0.15 -13.56
C ARG A 355 16.66 1.28 -13.05
N LYS A 356 17.08 1.50 -11.80
CA LYS A 356 17.05 2.81 -11.13
C LYS A 356 15.63 3.36 -10.89
N ASN A 357 14.69 2.45 -10.59
CA ASN A 357 13.30 2.78 -10.27
C ASN A 357 12.81 2.07 -9.00
N TRP A 358 11.81 2.69 -8.35
CA TRP A 358 11.03 2.05 -7.30
C TRP A 358 10.20 0.89 -7.86
N CYS A 359 10.16 -0.21 -7.10
CA CYS A 359 9.58 -1.49 -7.50
C CYS A 359 8.85 -2.16 -6.34
N ARG A 360 7.88 -3.01 -6.67
CA ARG A 360 7.28 -4.04 -5.82
C ARG A 360 8.01 -5.36 -6.06
N TYR A 361 8.50 -5.94 -4.98
CA TYR A 361 9.18 -7.25 -4.97
C TYR A 361 8.36 -8.23 -4.15
N TYR A 362 8.09 -9.42 -4.69
CA TYR A 362 7.35 -10.43 -3.94
C TYR A 362 8.19 -10.96 -2.79
N VAL A 363 7.59 -11.02 -1.60
CA VAL A 363 8.26 -11.38 -0.35
C VAL A 363 8.96 -12.74 -0.45
N THR A 364 8.32 -13.69 -1.14
CA THR A 364 8.80 -15.07 -1.34
C THR A 364 10.04 -15.19 -2.21
N ASN A 365 10.37 -14.16 -3.00
CA ASN A 365 11.49 -14.17 -3.94
C ASN A 365 12.73 -13.45 -3.39
N LEU A 366 12.62 -12.86 -2.20
CA LEU A 366 13.75 -12.20 -1.53
C LEU A 366 14.64 -13.22 -0.85
N ARG A 367 15.94 -13.09 -1.07
CA ARG A 367 16.98 -13.92 -0.44
C ARG A 367 18.05 -13.04 0.17
N GLU A 368 18.77 -13.57 1.14
CA GLU A 368 19.98 -12.92 1.65
C GLU A 368 21.05 -12.86 0.57
N VAL A 369 21.90 -11.81 0.62
CA VAL A 369 22.98 -11.64 -0.34
C VAL A 369 24.20 -12.43 0.13
N PRO A 370 24.76 -13.34 -0.69
CA PRO A 370 26.02 -14.01 -0.40
C PRO A 370 27.20 -13.07 -0.71
N TRP A 371 27.56 -12.21 0.24
CA TRP A 371 28.65 -11.23 0.06
C TRP A 371 30.02 -11.90 -0.03
N LYS A 372 30.82 -11.50 -1.03
CA LYS A 372 32.18 -12.02 -1.24
C LYS A 372 33.24 -11.22 -0.47
N THR A 373 33.57 -11.66 0.74
CA THR A 373 34.59 -11.00 1.60
C THR A 373 35.99 -10.95 0.99
N ASN A 374 36.30 -11.88 0.07
CA ASN A 374 37.59 -11.98 -0.62
C ASN A 374 37.58 -11.43 -2.06
N ALA A 375 36.58 -10.62 -2.44
CA ALA A 375 36.40 -10.17 -3.83
C ALA A 375 37.63 -9.48 -4.44
N PHE A 376 38.43 -8.75 -3.65
CA PHE A 376 39.67 -8.12 -4.14
C PHE A 376 40.75 -9.11 -4.61
N ASN A 377 40.66 -10.39 -4.25
CA ASN A 377 41.60 -11.40 -4.76
C ASN A 377 41.39 -11.69 -6.25
N GLU A 378 40.21 -11.34 -6.79
CA GLU A 378 39.91 -11.44 -8.22
C GLU A 378 40.56 -10.28 -9.02
N LEU A 379 40.99 -9.20 -8.35
CA LEU A 379 41.61 -8.05 -9.00
C LEU A 379 43.11 -8.25 -9.15
N ILE A 380 43.61 -8.04 -10.36
CA ILE A 380 45.05 -8.08 -10.67
C ILE A 380 45.56 -6.65 -10.68
N LEU A 381 45.82 -6.15 -9.48
CA LEU A 381 46.42 -4.84 -9.21
C LEU A 381 47.61 -4.99 -8.25
N PRO A 382 48.56 -4.05 -8.26
CA PRO A 382 49.62 -4.01 -7.25
C PRO A 382 49.03 -4.02 -5.83
N GLN A 383 49.60 -4.84 -4.94
CA GLN A 383 49.06 -5.03 -3.59
C GLN A 383 48.95 -3.71 -2.80
N SER A 384 49.85 -2.76 -3.03
CA SER A 384 49.81 -1.42 -2.42
C SER A 384 48.56 -0.64 -2.81
N GLN A 385 48.15 -0.69 -4.09
CA GLN A 385 46.93 -0.05 -4.57
C GLN A 385 45.68 -0.73 -4.02
N LEU A 386 45.65 -2.07 -3.99
CA LEU A 386 44.53 -2.82 -3.39
C LEU A 386 44.35 -2.51 -1.91
N ASN A 387 45.45 -2.47 -1.16
CA ASN A 387 45.41 -2.14 0.27
C ASN A 387 44.90 -0.72 0.50
N LEU A 388 45.29 0.23 -0.36
CA LEU A 388 44.83 1.62 -0.27
C LEU A 388 43.33 1.74 -0.55
N VAL A 389 42.83 1.15 -1.63
CA VAL A 389 41.38 1.14 -1.93
C VAL A 389 40.63 0.49 -0.77
N ARG A 390 41.10 -0.67 -0.31
CA ARG A 390 40.46 -1.43 0.77
C ARG A 390 40.37 -0.57 2.02
N ALA A 391 41.46 0.08 2.42
CA ALA A 391 41.49 0.96 3.58
C ALA A 391 40.48 2.10 3.43
N LEU A 392 40.49 2.81 2.30
CA LEU A 392 39.62 3.98 2.08
C LEU A 392 38.13 3.61 2.10
N VAL A 393 37.73 2.53 1.41
CA VAL A 393 36.31 2.14 1.36
C VAL A 393 35.80 1.52 2.66
N THR A 394 36.67 0.82 3.40
CA THR A 394 36.27 0.21 4.69
C THR A 394 36.29 1.20 5.84
N SER A 395 37.15 2.23 5.80
CA SER A 395 37.21 3.29 6.81
C SER A 395 36.20 4.43 6.58
N HIS A 396 35.49 4.45 5.45
CA HIS A 396 34.57 5.54 5.12
C HIS A 396 33.36 5.56 6.05
N ASN A 397 33.19 6.67 6.77
CA ASN A 397 32.04 6.90 7.65
C ASN A 397 30.93 7.62 6.88
N PHE A 398 29.85 6.89 6.63
CA PHE A 398 28.64 7.48 6.05
C PHE A 398 27.93 8.34 7.10
N PRO A 399 27.34 9.49 6.71
CA PRO A 399 26.58 10.33 7.63
C PRO A 399 25.34 9.60 8.15
N THR A 400 24.88 10.01 9.33
CA THR A 400 23.63 9.53 9.94
C THR A 400 22.39 10.16 9.32
N ASP A 401 22.48 11.43 8.89
CA ASP A 401 21.38 12.13 8.20
C ASP A 401 21.80 12.53 6.78
N ALA A 402 21.15 11.92 5.78
CA ALA A 402 21.38 12.16 4.37
C ALA A 402 20.79 13.48 3.86
N ARG A 403 20.04 14.23 4.69
CA ARG A 403 19.35 15.47 4.28
C ARG A 403 20.01 16.76 4.77
N ASP A 404 20.99 16.69 5.68
CA ASP A 404 21.73 17.85 6.17
C ASP A 404 22.94 18.15 5.26
N GLU A 405 22.75 19.00 4.24
CA GLU A 405 23.77 19.32 3.24
C GLU A 405 25.01 20.03 3.82
N GLU A 406 24.82 20.90 4.83
CA GLU A 406 25.93 21.64 5.45
C GLU A 406 26.88 20.69 6.18
N GLN A 407 26.33 19.66 6.83
CA GLN A 407 27.14 18.62 7.47
C GLN A 407 27.78 17.63 6.49
N GLN A 408 27.40 17.61 5.21
CA GLN A 408 27.90 16.64 4.23
C GLN A 408 29.14 17.09 3.46
N LYS A 409 29.40 18.40 3.41
CA LYS A 409 30.48 18.98 2.60
C LYS A 409 31.84 18.34 2.90
N GLY A 410 32.50 17.84 1.86
CA GLY A 410 33.87 17.29 1.93
C GLY A 410 33.98 15.94 2.66
N LYS A 411 32.87 15.27 2.98
CA LYS A 411 32.86 13.95 3.63
C LYS A 411 32.76 12.78 2.65
N GLY A 412 32.68 13.02 1.35
CA GLY A 412 32.62 11.99 0.32
C GLY A 412 33.98 11.39 -0.02
N LEU A 413 33.98 10.14 -0.50
CA LEU A 413 35.15 9.49 -1.07
C LEU A 413 34.97 9.38 -2.59
N VAL A 414 35.78 10.14 -3.33
CA VAL A 414 35.75 10.12 -4.81
C VAL A 414 36.99 9.41 -5.33
N CYS A 415 36.79 8.25 -5.94
CA CYS A 415 37.81 7.42 -6.56
C CYS A 415 37.72 7.52 -8.08
N LEU A 416 38.78 7.98 -8.74
CA LEU A 416 38.89 8.00 -10.20
C LEU A 416 39.68 6.78 -10.69
N LEU A 417 39.06 5.94 -11.50
CA LEU A 417 39.66 4.77 -12.13
C LEU A 417 39.87 5.05 -13.62
N HIS A 418 41.12 5.08 -14.08
CA HIS A 418 41.43 5.44 -15.47
C HIS A 418 42.31 4.39 -16.15
N GLY A 419 42.11 4.16 -17.45
CA GLY A 419 42.90 3.22 -18.23
C GLY A 419 42.14 2.64 -19.41
N PRO A 420 42.73 1.73 -20.20
CA PRO A 420 42.10 1.17 -21.39
C PRO A 420 40.81 0.39 -21.04
N PRO A 421 39.88 0.22 -21.99
CA PRO A 421 38.67 -0.59 -21.78
C PRO A 421 39.03 -2.04 -21.43
N GLY A 422 38.20 -2.69 -20.62
CA GLY A 422 38.42 -4.09 -20.20
C GLY A 422 39.53 -4.32 -19.17
N SER A 423 40.12 -3.27 -18.60
CA SER A 423 41.23 -3.38 -17.64
C SER A 423 40.81 -3.66 -16.18
N GLY A 424 39.52 -3.86 -15.90
CA GLY A 424 39.03 -4.18 -14.55
C GLY A 424 38.58 -2.98 -13.70
N LYS A 425 38.40 -1.79 -14.30
CA LYS A 425 37.93 -0.58 -13.60
C LYS A 425 36.58 -0.80 -12.88
N THR A 426 35.57 -1.26 -13.62
CA THR A 426 34.23 -1.56 -13.08
C THR A 426 34.28 -2.63 -12.00
N LEU A 427 35.07 -3.68 -12.22
CA LEU A 427 35.26 -4.79 -11.27
C LEU A 427 35.79 -4.29 -9.92
N THR A 428 36.67 -3.28 -9.90
CA THR A 428 37.16 -2.71 -8.63
C THR A 428 36.05 -2.11 -7.78
N ALA A 429 35.09 -1.41 -8.39
CA ALA A 429 33.94 -0.86 -7.67
C ALA A 429 32.99 -1.97 -7.19
N GLU A 430 32.78 -3.00 -8.01
CA GLU A 430 32.00 -4.19 -7.64
C GLU A 430 32.62 -4.89 -6.42
N CYS A 431 33.92 -5.16 -6.44
CA CYS A 431 34.56 -5.80 -5.30
C CYS A 431 34.59 -4.90 -4.05
N ALA A 432 34.59 -3.56 -4.21
CA ALA A 432 34.50 -2.65 -3.07
C ALA A 432 33.11 -2.76 -2.40
N ALA A 433 32.06 -2.90 -3.20
CA ALA A 433 30.70 -3.14 -2.73
C ALA A 433 30.59 -4.50 -2.01
N GLU A 434 31.22 -5.55 -2.54
CA GLU A 434 31.27 -6.87 -1.90
C GLU A 434 31.89 -6.84 -0.50
N ILE A 435 33.09 -6.29 -0.37
CA ILE A 435 33.86 -6.30 0.90
C ILE A 435 33.18 -5.45 1.96
N THR A 436 32.48 -4.38 1.55
CA THR A 436 31.77 -3.48 2.46
C THR A 436 30.32 -3.89 2.73
N ALA A 437 29.84 -4.97 2.09
CA ALA A 437 28.46 -5.44 2.13
C ALA A 437 27.44 -4.33 1.81
N LYS A 438 27.76 -3.51 0.80
CA LYS A 438 26.94 -2.37 0.36
C LYS A 438 26.40 -2.59 -1.04
N ALA A 439 25.21 -2.04 -1.30
CA ALA A 439 24.68 -2.04 -2.66
C ALA A 439 25.57 -1.20 -3.60
N LEU A 440 25.65 -1.61 -4.86
CA LEU A 440 26.30 -0.85 -5.94
C LEU A 440 25.23 -0.30 -6.87
N ILE A 441 25.18 1.03 -6.99
CA ILE A 441 24.31 1.70 -7.97
C ILE A 441 25.20 2.10 -9.15
N ARG A 442 24.96 1.46 -10.30
CA ARG A 442 25.65 1.78 -11.55
C ARG A 442 24.80 2.71 -12.40
N ALA A 443 25.37 3.84 -12.78
CA ALA A 443 24.78 4.76 -13.75
C ALA A 443 25.84 5.23 -14.74
N SER A 444 25.43 5.51 -15.98
CA SER A 444 26.25 6.30 -16.88
C SER A 444 25.75 7.74 -16.91
N ILE A 445 26.65 8.68 -17.19
CA ILE A 445 26.27 10.09 -17.26
C ILE A 445 25.31 10.33 -18.45
N SER A 446 25.45 9.58 -19.53
CA SER A 446 24.53 9.61 -20.68
C SER A 446 23.11 9.19 -20.30
N GLU A 447 22.94 8.23 -19.39
CA GLU A 447 21.61 7.85 -18.89
C GLU A 447 20.96 8.94 -18.04
N LEU A 448 21.77 9.69 -17.28
CA LEU A 448 21.29 10.81 -16.48
C LEU A 448 20.93 12.02 -17.37
N ASN A 449 21.61 12.19 -18.51
CA ASN A 449 21.38 13.28 -19.46
C ASN A 449 20.51 12.89 -20.68
N LYS A 450 19.54 11.96 -20.53
CA LYS A 450 18.70 11.46 -21.64
C LYS A 450 17.92 12.54 -22.41
N HIS A 451 17.62 13.67 -21.77
CA HIS A 451 16.82 14.76 -22.35
C HIS A 451 17.66 15.99 -22.75
N ASP A 452 18.99 15.89 -22.69
CA ASP A 452 19.93 17.00 -22.92
C ASP A 452 19.54 18.31 -22.20
N SER A 453 19.03 18.17 -20.97
CA SER A 453 18.47 19.25 -20.17
C SER A 453 19.24 19.34 -18.86
N PRO A 454 19.90 20.47 -18.56
CA PRO A 454 20.61 20.68 -17.29
C PRO A 454 19.73 20.48 -16.06
N TRP A 455 18.48 20.93 -16.14
CA TRP A 455 17.53 20.77 -15.05
C TRP A 455 17.19 19.30 -14.81
N PHE A 456 16.93 18.52 -15.88
CA PHE A 456 16.61 17.10 -15.75
C PHE A 456 17.83 16.29 -15.25
N PHE A 457 19.02 16.61 -15.78
CA PHE A 457 20.27 16.00 -15.34
C PHE A 457 20.53 16.27 -13.85
N GLU A 458 20.37 17.52 -13.41
CA GLU A 458 20.50 17.90 -12.01
C GLU A 458 19.50 17.14 -11.12
N PHE A 459 18.25 17.05 -11.55
CA PHE A 459 17.19 16.33 -10.83
C PHE A 459 17.53 14.85 -10.64
N GLU A 460 17.91 14.13 -11.70
CA GLU A 460 18.25 12.70 -11.62
C GLU A 460 19.56 12.46 -10.85
N LEU A 461 20.57 13.31 -11.03
CA LEU A 461 21.83 13.21 -10.28
C LEU A 461 21.59 13.43 -8.78
N THR A 462 20.82 14.46 -8.42
CA THR A 462 20.45 14.76 -7.02
C THR A 462 19.71 13.58 -6.40
N LYS A 463 18.72 13.04 -7.12
CA LYS A 463 17.95 11.88 -6.68
C LYS A 463 18.85 10.66 -6.46
N LEU A 464 19.73 10.34 -7.42
CA LEU A 464 20.64 9.20 -7.33
C LEU A 464 21.58 9.33 -6.12
N LEU A 465 22.23 10.49 -5.96
CA LEU A 465 23.18 10.73 -4.88
C LEU A 465 22.47 10.75 -3.51
N ARG A 466 21.30 11.39 -3.40
CA ARG A 466 20.48 11.36 -2.17
C ARG A 466 20.14 9.94 -1.76
N LEU A 467 19.62 9.13 -2.70
CA LEU A 467 19.26 7.73 -2.43
C LEU A 467 20.49 6.90 -2.06
N ALA A 468 21.62 7.09 -2.74
CA ALA A 468 22.87 6.42 -2.41
C ALA A 468 23.37 6.77 -1.00
N THR A 469 23.28 8.03 -0.58
CA THR A 469 23.63 8.44 0.80
C THR A 469 22.70 7.79 1.81
N THR A 470 21.38 7.83 1.59
CA THR A 470 20.38 7.20 2.48
C THR A 470 20.65 5.71 2.67
N TRP A 471 20.93 4.98 1.59
CA TRP A 471 21.19 3.54 1.65
C TRP A 471 22.62 3.16 1.99
N LYS A 472 23.50 4.16 2.16
CA LYS A 472 24.95 3.96 2.31
C LYS A 472 25.52 3.12 1.16
N ALA A 473 24.97 3.29 -0.04
CA ALA A 473 25.37 2.57 -1.23
C ALA A 473 26.63 3.17 -1.86
N ILE A 474 27.36 2.34 -2.60
CA ILE A 474 28.46 2.78 -3.45
C ILE A 474 27.88 3.17 -4.81
N VAL A 475 28.31 4.30 -5.35
CA VAL A 475 27.93 4.75 -6.70
C VAL A 475 29.08 4.45 -7.66
N LEU A 476 28.77 3.86 -8.80
CA LEU A 476 29.68 3.75 -9.94
C LEU A 476 29.12 4.58 -11.09
N LEU A 477 29.85 5.63 -11.45
CA LEU A 477 29.59 6.41 -12.64
C LEU A 477 30.56 5.99 -13.75
N ASP A 478 30.01 5.28 -14.73
CA ASP A 478 30.79 4.73 -15.84
C ASP A 478 30.96 5.75 -16.96
N GLU A 479 32.11 5.72 -17.65
CA GLU A 479 32.42 6.52 -18.84
C GLU A 479 32.30 8.04 -18.62
N ALA A 480 32.85 8.53 -17.50
CA ALA A 480 32.78 9.95 -17.15
C ALA A 480 33.47 10.88 -18.17
N ASP A 481 34.39 10.35 -18.99
CA ASP A 481 35.05 11.09 -20.07
C ASP A 481 34.10 11.50 -21.21
N VAL A 482 33.06 10.71 -21.49
CA VAL A 482 32.06 11.05 -22.52
C VAL A 482 31.31 12.34 -22.20
N PHE A 483 31.40 12.82 -20.96
CA PHE A 483 30.74 14.04 -20.48
C PHE A 483 31.74 15.15 -20.14
N LEU A 484 32.86 14.82 -19.49
CA LEU A 484 33.83 15.77 -18.95
C LEU A 484 34.78 16.40 -19.98
N GLU A 485 34.69 16.03 -21.26
CA GLU A 485 35.46 16.66 -22.33
C GLU A 485 35.00 18.11 -22.56
N ALA A 486 35.73 19.05 -21.95
CA ALA A 486 35.58 20.48 -22.19
C ALA A 486 35.95 20.80 -23.64
N ARG A 487 34.97 21.18 -24.47
CA ARG A 487 35.23 21.76 -25.79
C ARG A 487 35.60 23.23 -25.61
N ARG A 488 36.67 23.67 -26.26
CA ARG A 488 37.21 25.04 -26.18
C ARG A 488 36.55 26.02 -27.16
N ASP A 489 35.47 25.60 -27.81
CA ASP A 489 34.78 26.39 -28.84
C ASP A 489 33.54 27.05 -28.24
N ASP A 490 33.28 28.33 -28.55
CA ASP A 490 32.16 29.16 -28.05
C ASP A 490 30.76 28.75 -28.60
N SER A 491 30.57 27.48 -28.91
CA SER A 491 29.28 26.96 -29.37
C SER A 491 28.25 26.86 -28.22
N HIS A 492 26.96 26.95 -28.56
CA HIS A 492 25.88 26.70 -27.60
C HIS A 492 25.98 25.31 -26.94
N GLU A 493 26.42 24.29 -27.68
CA GLU A 493 26.65 22.93 -27.16
C GLU A 493 27.76 22.89 -26.10
N ALA A 494 28.85 23.63 -26.31
CA ALA A 494 29.94 23.71 -25.34
C ALA A 494 29.51 24.43 -24.05
N THR A 495 28.70 25.49 -24.16
CA THR A 495 28.14 26.20 -23.00
C THR A 495 27.22 25.29 -22.17
N ASN A 496 26.31 24.55 -22.82
CA ASN A 496 25.41 23.62 -22.13
C ASN A 496 26.21 22.55 -21.36
N ARG A 497 27.24 22.01 -22.01
CA ARG A 497 28.09 20.97 -21.42
C ARG A 497 28.95 21.46 -20.27
N ASN A 498 29.51 22.67 -20.37
CA ASN A 498 30.23 23.30 -19.27
C ASN A 498 29.32 23.53 -18.05
N ALA A 499 28.05 23.91 -18.28
CA ALA A 499 27.06 24.03 -17.21
C ALA A 499 26.78 22.66 -16.55
N LEU A 500 26.60 21.60 -17.35
CA LEU A 500 26.41 20.24 -16.86
C LEU A 500 27.61 19.74 -16.02
N VAL A 501 28.85 20.01 -16.46
CA VAL A 501 30.07 19.69 -15.70
C VAL A 501 30.14 20.46 -14.38
N ALA A 502 29.77 21.75 -14.38
CA ALA A 502 29.72 22.56 -13.16
C ALA A 502 28.67 22.04 -12.16
N VAL A 503 27.48 21.66 -12.64
CA VAL A 503 26.44 21.00 -11.85
C VAL A 503 26.98 19.70 -11.26
N PHE A 504 27.61 18.85 -12.05
CA PHE A 504 28.17 17.57 -11.60
C PHE A 504 29.23 17.75 -10.50
N LEU A 505 30.21 18.64 -10.71
CA LEU A 505 31.26 18.96 -9.75
C LEU A 505 30.71 19.50 -8.42
N ARG A 506 29.67 20.35 -8.49
CA ARG A 506 28.99 20.87 -7.31
C ARG A 506 28.37 19.73 -6.49
N HIS A 507 27.63 18.82 -7.12
CA HIS A 507 26.99 17.72 -6.40
C HIS A 507 27.99 16.74 -5.79
N LEU A 508 29.13 16.49 -6.45
CA LEU A 508 30.19 15.67 -5.87
C LEU A 508 30.84 16.31 -4.62
N GLU A 509 30.83 17.63 -4.48
CA GLU A 509 31.39 18.33 -3.31
C GLU A 509 30.53 18.13 -2.05
N TYR A 510 29.21 18.01 -2.23
CA TYR A 510 28.25 17.79 -1.16
C TYR A 510 27.86 16.31 -1.00
N PHE A 511 28.28 15.43 -1.91
CA PHE A 511 28.04 14.01 -1.75
C PHE A 511 28.91 13.43 -0.63
N SER A 512 28.28 12.67 0.26
CA SER A 512 28.87 12.16 1.50
C SER A 512 29.02 10.62 1.52
N GLY A 513 28.86 9.98 0.35
CA GLY A 513 29.09 8.56 0.15
C GLY A 513 30.39 8.24 -0.59
N ILE A 514 30.45 7.03 -1.17
CA ILE A 514 31.59 6.57 -1.97
C ILE A 514 31.19 6.58 -3.46
N VAL A 515 31.95 7.28 -4.30
CA VAL A 515 31.79 7.28 -5.76
C VAL A 515 33.04 6.75 -6.43
N PHE A 516 32.85 5.79 -7.32
CA PHE A 516 33.84 5.41 -8.31
C PHE A 516 33.47 6.05 -9.66
N LEU A 517 34.41 6.79 -10.23
CA LEU A 517 34.33 7.34 -11.58
C LEU A 517 35.24 6.50 -12.47
N THR A 518 34.74 5.98 -13.59
CA THR A 518 35.60 5.34 -14.59
C THR A 518 35.83 6.26 -15.78
N THR A 519 36.98 6.11 -16.42
CA THR A 519 37.32 6.86 -17.63
C THR A 519 38.32 6.10 -18.48
N ASN A 520 38.24 6.26 -19.79
CA ASN A 520 39.25 5.78 -20.72
C ASN A 520 40.27 6.88 -21.07
N ARG A 521 40.01 8.15 -20.72
CA ARG A 521 40.82 9.32 -21.10
C ARG A 521 41.24 10.18 -19.89
N ILE A 522 42.35 9.83 -19.24
CA ILE A 522 42.87 10.61 -18.09
C ILE A 522 43.24 12.07 -18.44
N HIS A 523 43.63 12.35 -19.69
CA HIS A 523 44.09 13.68 -20.10
C HIS A 523 42.97 14.73 -20.23
N VAL A 524 41.72 14.31 -20.09
CA VAL A 524 40.54 15.14 -20.30
C VAL A 524 40.06 15.83 -19.01
N PHE A 525 40.57 15.42 -17.84
CA PHE A 525 40.16 16.00 -16.56
C PHE A 525 40.82 17.34 -16.29
N ASP A 526 39.99 18.36 -16.07
CA ASP A 526 40.41 19.70 -15.67
C ASP A 526 40.96 19.74 -14.23
N ALA A 527 41.47 20.91 -13.82
CA ALA A 527 41.98 21.10 -12.46
C ALA A 527 40.86 20.99 -11.39
N ALA A 528 39.62 21.33 -11.74
CA ALA A 528 38.48 21.34 -10.82
C ALA A 528 37.98 19.93 -10.46
N MET A 529 38.06 18.97 -11.39
CA MET A 529 37.83 17.55 -11.11
C MET A 529 38.94 16.98 -10.23
N LYS A 530 40.21 17.28 -10.54
CA LYS A 530 41.35 16.77 -9.77
C LYS A 530 41.32 17.20 -8.31
N SER A 531 40.83 18.40 -8.00
CA SER A 531 40.73 18.88 -6.62
C SER A 531 39.68 18.15 -5.78
N ARG A 532 38.77 17.38 -6.40
CA ARG A 532 37.71 16.62 -5.73
C ARG A 532 37.98 15.11 -5.68
N VAL A 533 38.98 14.64 -6.42
CA VAL A 533 39.39 13.22 -6.44
C VAL A 533 40.32 12.94 -5.28
N HIS A 534 39.93 12.00 -4.42
CA HIS A 534 40.72 11.58 -3.25
C HIS A 534 41.74 10.50 -3.62
N LEU A 535 41.36 9.64 -4.56
CA LEU A 535 42.19 8.56 -5.05
C LEU A 535 42.09 8.48 -6.58
N ALA A 536 43.21 8.55 -7.28
CA ALA A 536 43.29 8.25 -8.71
C ALA A 536 44.08 6.96 -8.93
N LEU A 537 43.46 5.96 -9.54
CA LEU A 537 44.08 4.68 -9.87
C LEU A 537 44.20 4.49 -11.37
N GLY A 538 45.44 4.28 -11.80
CA GLY A 538 45.78 3.96 -13.17
C GLY A 538 45.81 2.46 -13.43
N TYR A 539 45.05 2.06 -14.44
CA TYR A 539 45.02 0.72 -14.99
C TYR A 539 45.81 0.70 -16.29
N TYR A 540 46.63 -0.32 -16.43
CA TYR A 540 47.49 -0.55 -17.58
C TYR A 540 47.21 -1.93 -18.16
N GLU A 541 47.66 -2.17 -19.39
CA GLU A 541 47.58 -3.51 -19.96
C GLU A 541 48.36 -4.50 -19.08
N PRO A 542 47.78 -5.67 -18.77
CA PRO A 542 48.45 -6.64 -17.92
C PRO A 542 49.72 -7.15 -18.60
N ASP A 543 50.81 -7.23 -17.84
CA ASP A 543 52.06 -7.83 -18.32
C ASP A 543 51.91 -9.36 -18.53
N LYS A 544 52.99 -10.02 -18.94
CA LYS A 544 52.98 -11.47 -19.18
C LYS A 544 52.53 -12.26 -17.94
N GLU A 545 52.90 -11.82 -16.75
CA GLU A 545 52.56 -12.51 -15.51
C GLU A 545 51.10 -12.24 -15.11
N GLY A 546 50.64 -11.00 -15.22
CA GLY A 546 49.26 -10.59 -15.02
C GLY A 546 48.31 -11.37 -15.94
N ARG A 547 48.62 -11.47 -17.23
CA ARG A 547 47.84 -12.31 -18.17
C ARG A 547 47.81 -13.77 -17.76
N ARG A 548 48.94 -14.34 -17.30
CA ARG A 548 48.96 -15.72 -16.80
C ARG A 548 48.04 -15.90 -15.60
N ARG A 549 48.00 -14.93 -14.68
CA ARG A 549 47.11 -14.95 -13.50
C ARG A 549 45.64 -14.85 -13.91
N ILE A 550 45.28 -13.96 -14.85
CA ILE A 550 43.92 -13.87 -15.41
C ILE A 550 43.48 -15.23 -15.93
N TRP A 551 44.27 -15.83 -16.84
CA TRP A 551 43.95 -17.13 -17.43
C TRP A 551 43.79 -18.23 -16.39
N LYS A 552 44.68 -18.26 -15.39
CA LYS A 552 44.60 -19.23 -14.30
C LYS A 552 43.28 -19.09 -13.51
N GLN A 553 42.93 -17.87 -13.10
CA GLN A 553 41.69 -17.60 -12.38
C GLN A 553 40.45 -17.94 -13.20
N SER A 554 40.43 -17.62 -14.50
CA SER A 554 39.32 -17.96 -15.39
C SER A 554 39.14 -19.47 -15.56
N LEU A 555 40.23 -20.22 -15.71
CA LEU A 555 40.18 -21.69 -15.83
C LEU A 555 39.75 -22.37 -14.52
N GLU A 556 40.20 -21.86 -13.37
CA GLU A 556 39.77 -22.36 -12.05
C GLU A 556 38.27 -22.16 -11.83
N LYS A 557 37.70 -21.02 -12.27
CA LYS A 557 36.26 -20.75 -12.19
C LYS A 557 35.44 -21.75 -13.03
N LEU A 558 35.87 -22.03 -14.26
CA LEU A 558 35.18 -23.00 -15.14
C LEU A 558 35.16 -24.41 -14.53
N GLN A 559 36.25 -24.84 -13.89
CA GLN A 559 36.30 -26.15 -13.24
C GLN A 559 35.35 -26.25 -12.04
N GLN A 560 35.11 -25.14 -11.34
CA GLN A 560 34.14 -25.07 -10.24
C GLN A 560 32.70 -25.13 -10.76
N GLU A 561 32.41 -24.40 -11.85
CA GLU A 561 31.09 -24.40 -12.49
C GLU A 561 30.72 -25.75 -13.13
N ASP A 562 31.67 -26.51 -13.67
CA ASP A 562 31.44 -27.85 -14.23
C ASP A 562 31.29 -28.96 -13.16
N SER A 563 31.65 -28.66 -11.90
CA SER A 563 31.62 -29.63 -10.78
C SER A 563 30.42 -29.45 -9.85
N GLU A 564 29.66 -28.35 -10.00
CA GLU A 564 28.37 -28.08 -9.34
C GLU A 564 27.21 -28.48 -10.26
#